data_AF-A0A2N2X096-F1
#
_entry.id   AF-A0A2N2X096-F1
#
_cell.length_a   1.000
_cell.length_b   1.000
_cell.length_c   1.000
_cell.angle_alpha   90.00
_cell.angle_beta   90.00
_cell.angle_gamma   90.00
#
_symmetry.space_group_name_H-M   'P 1'
#
loop_
_entity.id
_entity.type
_entity.pdbx_description
1 polymer ?
#
loop_
_entity_poly.entity_id
_entity_poly.type
_entity_poly.pdbx_seq_one_letter_code
_entity_poly.pdbx_strand_id
1 'polypeptide(L)'
;MIISEIQMKAIRQLISKADKQQLSLHTQKSVRTIEAVLQSDRMNDEIEQAILLTAKQNLFALSNVIQDIEAKNTVKASLPEFRKYRSSATWNQGGEYSRYLDIYLQLTHLKLSGMEELWDVVWKDYKDLITKPYYCIYLFVRLLGVEDKEALSFFNKKLQNF
;
A
#
# COMPACT_ATOMS: atom_id res chain seq x y z
N MET A 1 -1.31 -1.13 -27.59
CA MET A 1 -1.85 -1.84 -26.42
C MET A 1 -3.34 -1.73 -26.52
N ILE A 2 -4.10 -2.82 -26.53
CA ILE A 2 -5.57 -2.74 -26.70
C ILE A 2 -6.20 -2.91 -25.32
N ILE A 3 -6.80 -1.85 -24.78
CA ILE A 3 -7.61 -1.90 -23.56
C ILE A 3 -9.03 -2.32 -23.96
N SER A 4 -9.56 -3.40 -23.37
CA SER A 4 -10.93 -3.83 -23.67
C SER A 4 -11.96 -2.87 -23.06
N GLU A 5 -13.18 -2.87 -23.59
CA GLU A 5 -14.27 -2.03 -23.05
C GLU A 5 -14.52 -2.27 -21.54
N ILE A 6 -14.46 -3.53 -21.10
CA ILE A 6 -14.59 -3.91 -19.68
C ILE A 6 -13.47 -3.29 -18.85
N GLN A 7 -12.23 -3.35 -19.33
CA GLN A 7 -11.07 -2.76 -18.65
C GLN A 7 -11.19 -1.23 -18.61
N MET A 8 -11.61 -0.60 -19.70
CA MET A 8 -11.80 0.85 -19.77
C MET A 8 -12.91 1.31 -18.82
N LYS A 9 -13.99 0.54 -18.69
CA LYS A 9 -15.07 0.80 -17.72
C LYS A 9 -14.58 0.78 -16.28
N ALA A 10 -13.68 -0.14 -15.93
CA ALA A 10 -13.06 -0.19 -14.60
C ALA A 10 -12.12 1.00 -14.39
N ILE A 11 -11.27 1.29 -15.38
CA ILE A 11 -10.35 2.44 -15.34
C ILE A 11 -11.10 3.75 -15.17
N ARG A 12 -12.23 3.93 -15.86
CA ARG A 12 -13.07 5.14 -15.77
C ARG A 12 -13.50 5.45 -14.33
N GLN A 13 -13.69 4.46 -13.47
CA GLN A 13 -14.04 4.68 -12.07
C GLN A 13 -12.92 5.36 -11.27
N LEU A 14 -11.69 5.26 -11.75
CA LEU A 14 -10.49 5.86 -11.13
C LEU A 14 -10.16 7.23 -11.71
N ILE A 15 -10.90 7.74 -12.71
CA ILE A 15 -10.60 9.01 -13.39
C ILE A 15 -11.64 10.06 -13.00
N SER A 16 -11.20 11.09 -12.28
CA SER A 16 -12.02 12.21 -11.85
C SER A 16 -12.26 13.23 -12.97
N LYS A 17 -13.14 14.21 -12.72
CA LYS A 17 -13.35 15.34 -13.65
C LYS A 17 -12.09 16.20 -13.82
N ALA A 18 -11.31 16.38 -12.75
CA ALA A 18 -10.06 17.14 -12.79
C ALA A 18 -8.99 16.42 -13.62
N ASP A 19 -8.89 15.09 -13.49
CA ASP A 19 -7.96 14.27 -14.26
C ASP A 19 -8.22 14.39 -15.76
N LYS A 20 -9.49 14.41 -16.19
CA LYS A 20 -9.83 14.62 -17.60
C LYS A 20 -9.34 15.96 -18.15
N GLN A 21 -9.37 17.02 -17.33
CA GLN A 21 -8.84 18.33 -17.71
C GLN A 21 -7.31 18.29 -17.83
N GLN A 22 -6.62 17.64 -16.91
CA GLN A 22 -5.17 17.46 -16.98
C GLN A 22 -4.75 16.61 -18.18
N LEU A 23 -5.44 15.50 -18.44
CA LEU A 23 -5.23 14.64 -19.61
C LEU A 23 -5.45 15.42 -20.92
N SER A 24 -6.46 16.28 -20.98
CA SER A 24 -6.74 17.15 -22.12
C SER A 24 -5.57 18.09 -22.41
N LEU A 25 -4.98 18.70 -21.37
CA LEU A 25 -3.81 19.56 -21.50
C LEU A 25 -2.57 18.76 -21.92
N HIS A 26 -2.35 17.59 -21.31
CA HIS A 26 -1.18 16.75 -21.56
C HIS A 26 -1.14 16.18 -22.98
N THR A 27 -2.26 15.66 -23.46
CA THR A 27 -2.38 15.04 -24.79
C THR A 27 -2.71 16.06 -25.90
N GLN A 28 -2.95 17.32 -25.54
CA GLN A 28 -3.41 18.37 -26.45
C GLN A 28 -4.70 17.99 -27.20
N LYS A 29 -5.58 17.21 -26.55
CA LYS A 29 -6.88 16.79 -27.08
C LYS A 29 -8.00 17.42 -26.28
N SER A 30 -9.17 17.60 -26.89
CA SER A 30 -10.32 18.13 -26.16
C SER A 30 -10.79 17.14 -25.07
N VAL A 31 -11.33 17.66 -23.96
CA VAL A 31 -11.95 16.83 -22.91
C VAL A 31 -13.01 15.88 -23.49
N ARG A 32 -13.78 16.32 -24.49
CA ARG A 32 -14.76 15.45 -25.18
C ARG A 32 -14.11 14.25 -25.86
N THR A 33 -12.90 14.41 -26.40
CA THR A 33 -12.14 13.30 -27.00
C THR A 33 -11.64 12.34 -25.93
N ILE A 34 -11.18 12.84 -24.77
CA ILE A 34 -10.82 12.00 -23.62
C ILE A 34 -12.04 11.20 -23.15
N GLU A 35 -13.21 11.84 -23.06
CA GLU A 35 -14.45 11.18 -22.64
C GLU A 35 -14.91 10.11 -23.62
N ALA A 36 -14.84 10.36 -24.92
CA ALA A 36 -15.15 9.36 -25.95
C ALA A 36 -14.23 8.13 -25.84
N VAL A 37 -12.94 8.32 -25.55
CA VAL A 37 -12.01 7.21 -25.32
C VAL A 37 -12.33 6.46 -24.03
N LEU A 38 -12.63 7.16 -22.93
CA LEU A 38 -13.07 6.53 -21.67
C LEU A 38 -14.39 5.77 -21.79
N GLN A 39 -15.24 6.15 -22.75
CA GLN A 39 -16.50 5.47 -23.08
C GLN A 39 -16.31 4.32 -24.06
N SER A 40 -15.10 4.13 -24.60
CA SER A 40 -14.79 3.18 -25.67
C SER A 40 -15.50 3.48 -27.00
N ASP A 41 -16.02 4.70 -27.17
CA ASP A 41 -16.62 5.18 -28.42
C ASP A 41 -15.56 5.54 -29.47
N ARG A 42 -14.31 5.74 -29.02
CA ARG A 42 -13.17 6.08 -29.86
C ARG A 42 -11.90 5.40 -29.35
N MET A 43 -11.09 4.89 -30.27
CA MET A 43 -9.74 4.41 -29.96
C MET A 43 -8.71 5.51 -30.16
N ASN A 44 -7.78 5.63 -29.22
CA ASN A 44 -6.63 6.52 -29.33
C ASN A 44 -5.51 6.09 -28.37
N ASP A 45 -4.47 5.46 -28.91
CA ASP A 45 -3.37 4.88 -28.13
C ASP A 45 -2.69 5.87 -27.17
N GLU A 46 -2.50 7.13 -27.59
CA GLU A 46 -1.88 8.18 -26.77
C GLU A 46 -2.74 8.49 -25.54
N ILE A 47 -4.05 8.71 -25.76
CA ILE A 47 -5.01 8.97 -24.68
C ILE A 47 -5.16 7.73 -23.78
N GLU A 48 -5.26 6.53 -24.36
CA GLU A 48 -5.40 5.27 -23.61
C GLU A 48 -4.20 5.02 -22.68
N GLN A 49 -2.98 5.29 -23.15
CA GLN A 49 -1.77 5.21 -22.33
C GLN A 49 -1.78 6.24 -21.21
N ALA A 50 -2.11 7.49 -21.51
CA ALA A 50 -2.18 8.56 -20.51
C ALA A 50 -3.23 8.26 -19.43
N ILE A 51 -4.42 7.82 -19.84
CA ILE A 51 -5.50 7.38 -18.94
C ILE A 51 -5.01 6.24 -18.04
N LEU A 52 -4.36 5.22 -18.60
CA LEU A 52 -3.88 4.08 -17.82
C LEU A 52 -2.85 4.51 -16.77
N LEU A 53 -1.93 5.42 -17.12
CA LEU A 53 -0.94 5.94 -16.18
C LEU A 53 -1.60 6.72 -15.04
N THR A 54 -2.52 7.63 -15.34
CA THR A 54 -3.29 8.36 -14.32
C THR A 54 -4.10 7.41 -13.44
N ALA A 55 -4.76 6.41 -14.04
CA ALA A 55 -5.52 5.42 -13.29
C ALA A 55 -4.64 4.60 -12.34
N LYS A 56 -3.42 4.24 -12.76
CA LYS A 56 -2.44 3.57 -11.89
C LYS A 56 -2.04 4.44 -10.70
N GLN A 57 -1.79 5.73 -10.94
CA GLN A 57 -1.47 6.70 -9.88
C GLN A 57 -2.63 6.84 -8.89
N ASN A 58 -3.85 6.98 -9.39
CA ASN A 58 -5.06 7.10 -8.57
C ASN A 58 -5.37 5.80 -7.80
N LEU A 59 -5.15 4.64 -8.40
CA LEU A 59 -5.27 3.35 -7.71
C LEU A 59 -4.26 3.23 -6.57
N PHE A 60 -3.01 3.63 -6.80
CA PHE A 60 -1.99 3.64 -5.75
C PHE A 60 -2.36 4.59 -4.61
N ALA A 61 -2.83 5.80 -4.93
CA ALA A 61 -3.32 6.74 -3.92
C ALA A 61 -4.51 6.18 -3.13
N LEU A 62 -5.49 5.56 -3.79
CA LEU A 62 -6.62 4.91 -3.13
C LEU A 62 -6.17 3.75 -2.23
N SER A 63 -5.24 2.93 -2.70
CA SER A 63 -4.64 1.86 -1.89
C SER A 63 -4.01 2.41 -0.60
N ASN A 64 -3.27 3.52 -0.69
CA ASN A 64 -2.68 4.17 0.48
C ASN A 64 -3.76 4.70 1.44
N VAL A 65 -4.83 5.29 0.92
CA VAL A 65 -5.96 5.75 1.75
C VAL A 65 -6.65 4.59 2.46
N ILE A 66 -6.88 3.47 1.77
CA ILE A 66 -7.46 2.26 2.37
C ILE A 66 -6.53 1.72 3.46
N GLN A 67 -5.23 1.61 3.19
CA GLN A 67 -4.25 1.16 4.17
C GLN A 67 -4.17 2.11 5.38
N ASP A 68 -4.30 3.42 5.18
CA ASP A 68 -4.37 4.39 6.28
C ASP A 68 -5.62 4.18 7.15
N ILE A 69 -6.77 3.89 6.52
CA ILE A 69 -8.00 3.56 7.24
C ILE A 69 -7.82 2.24 8.00
N GLU A 70 -7.29 1.19 7.38
CA GLU A 70 -7.07 -0.11 8.02
C GLU A 70 -6.06 -0.01 9.17
N ALA A 71 -4.96 0.72 8.99
CA ALA A 71 -3.96 0.94 10.03
C ALA A 71 -4.56 1.66 11.25
N LYS A 72 -5.40 2.68 11.03
CA LYS A 72 -6.14 3.38 12.10
C LYS A 72 -7.12 2.48 12.85
N ASN A 73 -7.70 1.50 12.17
CA ASN A 73 -8.65 0.55 12.75
C ASN A 73 -7.99 -0.74 13.26
N THR A 74 -6.66 -0.83 13.20
CA THR A 74 -5.94 -2.02 13.65
C THR A 74 -6.08 -2.18 15.16
N VAL A 75 -6.50 -3.36 15.60
CA VAL A 75 -6.68 -3.68 17.02
C VAL A 75 -5.33 -3.87 17.70
N LYS A 76 -5.24 -3.48 18.98
CA LYS A 76 -4.04 -3.68 19.80
C LYS A 76 -3.62 -5.16 19.79
N ALA A 77 -2.35 -5.38 19.52
CA ALA A 77 -1.75 -6.71 19.56
C ALA A 77 -1.57 -7.18 21.01
N SER A 78 -1.76 -8.48 21.27
CA SER A 78 -1.46 -9.06 22.58
C SER A 78 -0.24 -9.98 22.54
N LEU A 79 0.56 -9.97 23.61
CA LEU A 79 1.77 -10.81 23.71
C LEU A 79 1.46 -12.31 23.70
N PRO A 80 0.40 -12.81 24.39
CA PRO A 80 0.03 -14.21 24.33
C PRO A 80 -0.36 -14.68 22.92
N GLU A 81 -1.15 -13.87 22.20
CA GLU A 81 -1.56 -14.21 20.84
C GLU A 81 -0.39 -14.12 19.86
N PHE A 82 0.49 -13.12 20.00
CA PHE A 82 1.70 -13.03 19.20
C PHE A 82 2.54 -14.31 19.31
N ARG A 83 2.81 -14.76 20.55
CA ARG A 83 3.58 -15.98 20.81
C ARG A 83 2.89 -17.22 20.26
N LYS A 84 1.58 -17.34 20.45
CA LYS A 84 0.77 -18.46 19.92
C LYS A 84 0.79 -18.49 18.39
N TYR A 85 0.66 -17.34 17.74
CA TYR A 85 0.65 -17.25 16.29
C TYR A 85 2.04 -17.57 15.72
N ARG A 86 3.11 -17.04 16.32
CA ARG A 86 4.50 -17.30 15.91
C ARG A 86 4.93 -18.77 16.09
N SER A 87 4.34 -19.49 17.04
CA SER A 87 4.59 -20.92 17.23
C SER A 87 3.73 -21.82 16.34
N SER A 88 2.81 -21.25 15.55
CA SER A 88 1.95 -22.02 14.65
C SER A 88 2.69 -22.45 13.38
N ALA A 89 2.25 -23.55 12.78
CA ALA A 89 2.81 -24.05 11.51
C ALA A 89 2.59 -23.10 10.32
N THR A 90 1.67 -22.14 10.44
CA THR A 90 1.31 -21.20 9.37
C THR A 90 2.08 -19.88 9.44
N TRP A 91 2.87 -19.63 10.50
CA TRP A 91 3.62 -18.39 10.68
C TRP A 91 4.59 -18.08 9.53
N ASN A 92 5.20 -19.11 8.97
CA ASN A 92 6.18 -19.00 7.88
C ASN A 92 5.59 -19.41 6.53
N GLN A 93 4.28 -19.29 6.36
CA GLN A 93 3.57 -19.73 5.17
C GLN A 93 2.68 -18.62 4.59
N GLY A 94 2.49 -18.66 3.27
CA GLY A 94 1.56 -17.79 2.56
C GLY A 94 2.11 -16.41 2.22
N GLY A 95 1.25 -15.60 1.57
CA GLY A 95 1.64 -14.31 1.00
C GLY A 95 2.05 -13.26 2.02
N GLU A 96 1.48 -13.29 3.23
CA GLU A 96 1.83 -12.33 4.30
C GLU A 96 3.27 -12.54 4.79
N TYR A 97 3.69 -13.79 4.99
CA TYR A 97 5.06 -14.09 5.38
C TYR A 97 6.06 -13.74 4.28
N SER A 98 5.75 -14.06 3.01
CA SER A 98 6.59 -13.66 1.88
C SER A 98 6.75 -12.14 1.80
N ARG A 99 5.65 -11.39 1.97
CA ARG A 99 5.67 -9.93 1.99
C ARG A 99 6.50 -9.39 3.15
N TYR A 100 6.35 -9.95 4.36
CA TYR A 100 7.20 -9.63 5.50
C TYR A 100 8.69 -9.87 5.19
N LEU A 101 9.03 -11.01 4.59
CA LEU A 101 10.42 -11.37 4.29
C LEU A 101 11.05 -10.41 3.28
N ASP A 102 10.31 -10.03 2.24
CA ASP A 102 10.78 -9.03 1.26
C ASP A 102 11.11 -7.70 1.93
N ILE A 103 10.21 -7.20 2.79
CA ILE A 103 10.41 -5.97 3.55
C ILE A 103 11.62 -6.10 4.48
N TYR A 104 11.72 -7.22 5.21
CA TYR A 104 12.86 -7.49 6.08
C TYR A 104 14.17 -7.44 5.30
N LEU A 105 14.29 -8.15 4.18
CA LEU A 105 15.50 -8.16 3.37
C LEU A 105 15.87 -6.76 2.86
N GLN A 106 14.88 -5.99 2.38
CA GLN A 106 15.12 -4.61 1.95
C GLN A 106 15.64 -3.71 3.09
N LEU A 107 15.08 -3.85 4.29
CA LEU A 107 15.42 -3.02 5.43
C LEU A 107 16.68 -3.47 6.18
N THR A 108 17.11 -4.74 6.05
CA THR A 108 18.32 -5.26 6.74
C THR A 108 19.60 -4.51 6.39
N HIS A 109 19.65 -3.86 5.24
CA HIS A 109 20.80 -3.08 4.79
C HIS A 109 20.82 -1.64 5.34
N LEU A 110 19.71 -1.17 5.92
CA LEU A 110 19.61 0.17 6.49
C LEU A 110 20.25 0.21 7.88
N LYS A 111 21.04 1.25 8.15
CA LYS A 111 21.59 1.52 9.49
C LYS A 111 20.56 2.30 10.32
N LEU A 112 19.56 1.59 10.82
CA LEU A 112 18.51 2.17 11.66
C LEU A 112 19.04 2.43 13.08
N SER A 113 18.72 3.59 13.63
CA SER A 113 19.15 4.05 14.94
C SER A 113 18.19 3.67 16.08
N GLY A 114 16.97 3.22 15.78
CA GLY A 114 16.02 2.74 16.78
C GLY A 114 14.62 2.46 16.26
N MET A 115 13.69 2.15 17.19
CA MET A 115 12.30 1.80 16.87
C MET A 115 11.52 2.97 16.24
N GLU A 116 11.80 4.21 16.65
CA GLU A 116 11.18 5.41 16.08
C GLU A 116 11.50 5.55 14.58
N GLU A 117 12.77 5.44 14.21
CA GLU A 117 13.18 5.52 12.80
C GLU A 117 12.62 4.35 11.97
N LEU A 118 12.66 3.12 12.51
CA LEU A 118 12.05 1.97 11.84
C LEU A 118 10.54 2.16 11.64
N TRP A 119 9.85 2.71 12.63
CA TRP A 119 8.43 3.03 12.52
C TRP A 119 8.14 4.00 11.39
N ASP A 120 8.92 5.08 11.30
CA ASP A 120 8.72 6.09 10.27
C ASP A 120 8.93 5.53 8.85
N VAL A 121 9.94 4.67 8.68
CA VAL A 121 10.17 3.96 7.40
C VAL A 121 9.01 3.02 7.07
N VAL A 122 8.59 2.18 8.03
CA VAL A 122 7.47 1.25 7.81
C VAL A 122 6.17 1.99 7.54
N TRP A 123 5.90 3.08 8.27
CA TRP A 123 4.72 3.92 8.08
C TRP A 123 4.71 4.64 6.74
N LYS A 124 5.86 5.05 6.24
CA LYS A 124 5.94 5.78 4.98
C LYS A 124 5.86 4.84 3.77
N ASP A 125 6.66 3.78 3.81
CA ASP A 125 6.96 2.98 2.61
C ASP A 125 6.30 1.59 2.62
N TYR A 126 5.82 1.12 3.77
CA TYR A 126 5.32 -0.26 3.98
C TYR A 126 4.07 -0.33 4.86
N LYS A 127 3.11 0.59 4.65
CA LYS A 127 1.87 0.70 5.46
C LYS A 127 1.06 -0.60 5.52
N ASP A 128 1.11 -1.40 4.45
CA ASP A 128 0.45 -2.69 4.39
C ASP A 128 0.91 -3.66 5.49
N LEU A 129 2.14 -3.53 5.97
CA LEU A 129 2.65 -4.36 7.06
C LEU A 129 2.05 -3.97 8.42
N ILE A 130 1.62 -2.72 8.60
CA ILE A 130 1.08 -2.22 9.88
C ILE A 130 -0.25 -2.88 10.23
N THR A 131 -1.05 -3.18 9.21
CA THR A 131 -2.31 -3.93 9.37
C THR A 131 -2.08 -5.40 9.74
N LYS A 132 -0.82 -5.86 9.71
CA LYS A 132 -0.37 -7.19 10.11
C LYS A 132 0.48 -7.09 11.38
N PRO A 133 -0.15 -6.82 12.54
CA PRO A 133 0.55 -6.35 13.74
C PRO A 133 1.66 -7.30 14.20
N TYR A 134 1.46 -8.61 14.10
CA TYR A 134 2.46 -9.59 14.54
C TYR A 134 3.70 -9.65 13.64
N TYR A 135 3.55 -9.52 12.32
CA TYR A 135 4.71 -9.43 11.42
C TYR A 135 5.42 -8.08 11.58
N CYS A 136 4.67 -7.01 11.77
CA CYS A 136 5.22 -5.70 12.09
C CYS A 136 6.06 -5.78 13.38
N ILE A 137 5.50 -6.23 14.51
CA ILE A 137 6.23 -6.42 15.78
C ILE A 137 7.48 -7.30 15.59
N TYR A 138 7.35 -8.39 14.84
CA TYR A 138 8.48 -9.28 14.57
C TYR A 138 9.58 -8.60 13.75
N LEU A 139 9.25 -7.66 12.86
CA LEU A 139 10.22 -6.85 12.13
C LEU A 139 11.08 -6.01 13.09
N PHE A 140 10.48 -5.36 14.10
CA PHE A 140 11.21 -4.59 15.11
C PHE A 140 12.20 -5.47 15.88
N VAL A 141 11.73 -6.63 16.35
CA VAL A 141 12.57 -7.61 17.07
C VAL A 141 13.75 -8.04 16.21
N ARG A 142 13.53 -8.32 14.92
CA ARG A 142 14.56 -8.87 14.03
C ARG A 142 15.57 -7.84 13.52
N LEU A 143 15.15 -6.60 13.26
CA LEU A 143 16.04 -5.55 12.75
C LEU A 143 16.79 -4.83 13.85
N LEU A 144 16.20 -4.68 15.04
CA LEU A 144 16.76 -3.87 16.12
C LEU A 144 17.26 -4.70 17.32
N GLY A 145 16.97 -6.00 17.35
CA GLY A 145 17.40 -6.88 18.45
C GLY A 145 16.70 -6.62 19.80
N VAL A 146 15.57 -5.91 19.78
CA VAL A 146 14.77 -5.62 20.98
C VAL A 146 13.92 -6.83 21.41
N GLU A 147 13.46 -6.83 22.66
CA GLU A 147 12.59 -7.89 23.17
C GLU A 147 11.17 -7.82 22.59
N ASP A 148 10.49 -8.97 22.46
CA ASP A 148 9.10 -9.07 21.99
C ASP A 148 8.14 -8.12 22.75
N LYS A 149 8.33 -8.00 24.08
CA LYS A 149 7.48 -7.17 24.95
C LYS A 149 7.68 -5.68 24.66
N GLU A 150 8.92 -5.28 24.40
CA GLU A 150 9.29 -3.90 24.10
C GLU A 150 8.71 -3.47 22.74
N ALA A 151 8.96 -4.27 21.70
CA ALA A 151 8.43 -4.04 20.36
C ALA A 151 6.89 -3.97 20.34
N LEU A 152 6.22 -4.87 21.06
CA LEU A 152 4.76 -4.87 21.18
C LEU A 152 4.23 -3.63 21.90
N SER A 153 4.87 -3.22 23.01
CA SER A 153 4.47 -2.02 23.75
C SER A 153 4.63 -0.77 22.89
N PHE A 154 5.73 -0.67 22.16
CA PHE A 154 5.99 0.42 21.23
C PHE A 154 4.95 0.47 20.11
N PHE A 155 4.69 -0.66 19.44
CA PHE A 155 3.69 -0.77 18.36
C PHE A 155 2.30 -0.32 18.84
N ASN A 156 1.84 -0.84 19.98
CA ASN A 156 0.54 -0.48 20.54
C ASN A 156 0.46 0.98 21.03
N LYS A 157 1.59 1.59 21.40
CA LYS A 157 1.66 3.03 21.72
C LYS A 157 1.54 3.86 20.45
N LYS A 158 2.22 3.47 19.37
CA LYS A 158 2.09 4.13 18.07
C LYS A 158 0.68 4.06 17.51
N LEU A 159 0.02 2.91 17.64
CA LEU A 159 -1.39 2.78 17.26
C LEU A 159 -2.35 3.72 18.01
N GLN A 160 -2.02 4.13 19.25
CA GLN A 160 -2.85 5.05 20.03
C GLN A 160 -2.70 6.53 19.62
N ASN A 161 -1.65 6.86 18.88
CA ASN A 161 -1.37 8.24 18.48
C ASN A 161 -2.04 8.61 17.14
N PHE A 162 -3.00 7.81 16.67
CA PHE A 162 -3.72 7.98 15.40
C PHE A 162 -5.13 8.56 15.57
#